data_AF-A0A2V6QUN6-F1
#
_entry.id   AF-A0A2V6QUN6-F1
#
_cell.length_a   1.000
_cell.length_b   1.000
_cell.length_c   1.000
_cell.angle_alpha   90.00
_cell.angle_beta   90.00
_cell.angle_gamma   90.00
#
_symmetry.space_group_name_H-M   'P 1'
#
loop_
_entity.id
_entity.type
_entity.pdbx_description
1 polymer ?
#
loop_
_entity_poly.entity_id
_entity_poly.type
_entity_poly.pdbx_seq_one_letter_code
_entity_poly.pdbx_strand_id
1 'polypeptide(L)'
;MPPAGWNTSRYENPRLDTLVEQARRSLNQTEREKLYGEAQDILAKEMVWIPVYTTKEIIVTRAAVKGFGIHPVEYNLALWKTWLDK
;
A
#
# COMPACT_ATOMS: atom_id res chain seq x y z
N MET A 1 -6.34 -17.98 4.78
CA MET A 1 -6.10 -18.51 3.42
C MET A 1 -7.33 -18.30 2.55
N PRO A 2 -7.20 -18.17 1.22
CA PRO A 2 -8.35 -18.00 0.33
C PRO A 2 -9.43 -19.07 0.58
N PRO A 3 -10.73 -18.71 0.65
CA PRO A 3 -11.28 -17.37 0.37
C PRO A 3 -11.24 -16.39 1.55
N ALA A 4 -10.90 -16.82 2.77
CA ALA A 4 -10.88 -15.96 3.96
C ALA A 4 -9.77 -14.88 3.97
N GLY A 5 -8.85 -14.90 3.00
CA GLY A 5 -7.81 -13.89 2.84
C GLY A 5 -7.15 -13.95 1.47
N TRP A 6 -6.25 -13.00 1.20
CA TRP A 6 -5.68 -12.74 -0.13
C TRP A 6 -4.30 -13.38 -0.37
N ASN A 7 -3.83 -14.25 0.54
CA ASN A 7 -2.58 -15.00 0.37
C ASN A 7 -2.75 -16.14 -0.66
N THR A 8 -2.64 -15.81 -1.95
CA THR A 8 -2.78 -16.75 -3.06
C THR A 8 -1.58 -17.68 -3.21
N SER A 9 -0.38 -17.25 -2.79
CA SER A 9 0.84 -18.08 -2.76
C SER A 9 0.78 -19.20 -1.72
N ARG A 10 -0.20 -19.19 -0.80
CA ARG A 10 -0.31 -20.10 0.35
C ARG A 10 0.95 -20.12 1.23
N TYR A 11 1.69 -19.02 1.21
CA TYR A 11 2.94 -18.87 1.93
C TYR A 11 2.70 -18.74 3.44
N GLU A 12 3.55 -19.38 4.24
CA GLU A 12 3.46 -19.38 5.69
C GLU A 12 4.87 -19.28 6.27
N ASN A 13 5.07 -18.35 7.20
CA ASN A 13 6.33 -18.19 7.91
C ASN A 13 6.05 -17.60 9.31
N PRO A 14 6.15 -18.40 10.39
CA PRO A 14 5.82 -17.95 11.75
C PRO A 14 6.63 -16.73 12.22
N ARG A 15 7.86 -16.57 11.70
CA ARG A 15 8.68 -15.39 11.98
C ARG A 15 8.10 -14.14 11.34
N LEU A 16 7.66 -14.23 10.08
CA LEU A 16 7.00 -13.11 9.39
C LEU A 16 5.73 -12.69 10.14
N ASP A 17 4.91 -13.66 10.55
CA ASP A 17 3.67 -13.38 11.29
C ASP A 17 3.96 -12.65 12.60
N THR A 18 5.01 -13.08 13.32
CA THR A 18 5.45 -12.43 14.56
C THR A 18 5.90 -10.98 14.32
N LEU A 19 6.71 -10.74 13.27
CA LEU A 19 7.19 -9.39 12.93
C LEU A 19 6.03 -8.45 12.58
N VAL A 20 5.08 -8.91 11.75
CA VAL A 20 3.92 -8.10 11.33
C VAL A 20 3.01 -7.80 12.52
N GLU A 21 2.76 -8.76 13.41
CA GLU A 21 1.94 -8.54 14.61
C GLU A 21 2.60 -7.58 15.61
N GLN A 22 3.93 -7.66 15.80
CA GLN A 22 4.69 -6.70 16.61
C GLN A 22 4.64 -5.30 16.00
N ALA A 23 4.87 -5.19 14.68
CA ALA A 23 4.83 -3.92 13.96
C ALA A 23 3.46 -3.24 14.10
N ARG A 24 2.38 -4.02 14.04
CA ARG A 24 1.01 -3.54 14.21
C ARG A 24 0.74 -2.99 15.61
N ARG A 25 1.34 -3.59 16.65
CA ARG A 25 1.16 -3.16 18.05
C ARG A 25 2.06 -1.99 18.45
N SER A 26 3.16 -1.78 17.74
CA SER A 26 4.09 -0.70 18.07
C SER A 26 3.51 0.69 17.76
N LEU A 27 3.57 1.56 18.76
CA LEU A 27 3.27 2.99 18.64
C LEU A 27 4.49 3.82 18.27
N ASN A 28 5.69 3.24 18.32
CA ASN A 28 6.93 3.91 17.95
C ASN A 28 7.18 3.77 16.44
N GLN A 29 7.25 4.90 15.73
CA GLN A 29 7.43 4.93 14.28
C GLN A 29 8.72 4.22 13.83
N THR A 30 9.86 4.51 14.46
CA THR A 30 11.17 3.94 14.11
C THR A 30 11.20 2.42 14.35
N GLU A 31 10.60 1.97 15.44
CA GLU A 31 10.47 0.54 15.73
C GLU A 31 9.61 -0.16 14.69
N ARG A 32 8.45 0.41 14.35
CA ARG A 32 7.55 -0.13 13.33
C ARG A 32 8.20 -0.19 11.94
N GLU A 33 8.96 0.82 11.56
CA GLU A 33 9.74 0.84 10.32
C GLU A 33 10.75 -0.30 10.27
N LYS A 34 11.50 -0.53 11.35
CA LYS A 34 12.47 -1.62 11.43
C LYS A 34 11.80 -2.98 11.28
N LEU A 35 10.70 -3.21 12.01
CA LEU A 35 9.98 -4.49 11.97
C LEU A 35 9.39 -4.79 10.59
N TYR A 36 8.79 -3.79 9.92
CA TYR A 36 8.31 -3.96 8.55
C TYR A 36 9.46 -4.12 7.54
N GLY A 37 10.60 -3.46 7.75
CA GLY A 37 11.80 -3.66 6.92
C GLY A 37 12.28 -5.11 6.98
N GLU A 38 12.39 -5.69 8.18
CA GLU A 38 12.76 -7.11 8.35
C GLU A 38 11.73 -8.05 7.70
N ALA A 39 10.44 -7.75 7.82
CA ALA A 39 9.38 -8.52 7.17
C ALA A 39 9.49 -8.48 5.63
N GLN A 40 9.75 -7.30 5.06
CA GLN A 40 9.94 -7.11 3.61
C GLN A 40 11.21 -7.82 3.10
N ASP A 41 12.29 -7.80 3.87
CA ASP A 41 13.53 -8.53 3.55
C ASP A 41 13.32 -10.04 3.44
N ILE A 42 12.54 -10.63 4.36
CA ILE A 42 12.18 -12.06 4.31
C ILE A 42 11.42 -12.34 3.02
N LEU A 43 10.37 -11.58 2.73
CA LEU A 43 9.54 -11.76 1.54
C LEU A 43 10.35 -11.62 0.24
N ALA A 44 11.29 -10.69 0.19
CA ALA A 44 12.17 -10.48 -0.96
C ALA A 44 13.15 -11.63 -1.17
N LYS A 45 13.76 -12.14 -0.09
CA LYS A 45 14.72 -13.26 -0.14
C LYS A 45 14.06 -14.60 -0.47
N GLU A 46 12.86 -14.83 0.05
CA GLU A 46 12.11 -16.07 -0.17
C GLU A 46 11.29 -16.06 -1.46
N MET A 47 11.25 -14.92 -2.17
CA MET A 47 10.63 -14.77 -3.50
C MET A 47 9.19 -15.30 -3.56
N VAL A 48 8.39 -14.98 -2.54
CA VAL A 48 6.98 -15.39 -2.40
C VAL A 48 6.10 -14.89 -3.55
N TRP A 49 6.55 -13.81 -4.19
CA TRP A 49 5.99 -13.20 -5.38
C TRP A 49 7.09 -12.45 -6.14
N ILE A 50 6.84 -12.14 -7.41
CA ILE A 50 7.74 -11.35 -8.26
C ILE A 50 7.07 -9.99 -8.51
N PRO A 51 7.54 -8.90 -7.89
CA PRO A 51 7.06 -7.56 -8.21
C PRO A 51 7.39 -7.21 -9.67
N VAL A 52 6.38 -6.88 -10.47
CA VAL A 52 6.56 -6.58 -11.90
C VAL A 52 6.71 -5.08 -12.13
N TYR A 53 5.82 -4.27 -11.56
CA TYR A 53 5.85 -2.80 -11.67
C TYR A 53 4.98 -2.15 -10.58
N THR A 54 5.16 -0.84 -10.40
CA THR A 54 4.22 0.04 -9.69
C THR A 54 3.48 0.91 -10.70
N THR A 55 2.18 1.09 -10.52
CA THR A 55 1.33 1.87 -11.43
C THR A 55 1.73 3.34 -11.44
N LYS A 56 1.56 3.98 -12.60
CA LYS A 56 1.59 5.44 -12.74
C LYS A 56 0.21 5.90 -13.15
N GLU A 57 -0.48 6.55 -12.23
CA GLU A 57 -1.83 7.04 -12.48
C GLU A 57 -1.80 8.26 -13.39
N ILE A 58 -2.52 8.18 -14.52
CA ILE A 58 -2.69 9.27 -15.48
C ILE A 58 -4.10 9.79 -15.33
N ILE A 59 -4.23 11.04 -14.87
CA ILE A 59 -5.53 11.68 -14.67
C ILE A 59 -5.67 12.86 -15.62
N VAL A 60 -6.81 12.90 -16.33
CA VAL A 60 -7.13 13.95 -17.29
C VAL A 60 -8.38 14.69 -16.80
N THR A 61 -8.31 16.01 -16.72
CA THR A 61 -9.43 16.88 -16.33
C THR A 61 -9.74 17.89 -17.43
N ARG A 62 -10.98 18.41 -17.44
CA ARG A 62 -11.34 19.53 -18.32
C ARG A 62 -10.68 20.81 -17.82
N ALA A 63 -10.40 21.75 -18.72
CA ALA A 63 -9.77 23.04 -18.37
C ALA A 63 -10.57 23.85 -17.32
N ALA A 64 -11.91 23.72 -17.33
CA ALA A 64 -12.80 24.34 -16.35
C ALA A 64 -12.69 23.72 -14.94
N VAL A 65 -12.15 22.50 -14.80
CA VAL A 65 -11.99 21.85 -13.50
C VAL A 65 -10.77 22.43 -12.79
N LYS A 66 -10.99 23.05 -11.63
CA LYS A 66 -9.96 23.64 -10.77
C LYS A 66 -9.96 22.97 -9.41
N GLY A 67 -8.81 23.02 -8.73
CA GLY A 67 -8.66 22.51 -7.36
C GLY A 67 -8.65 20.99 -7.21
N PHE A 68 -8.74 20.23 -8.31
CA PHE A 68 -8.56 18.79 -8.31
C PHE A 68 -7.09 18.45 -8.01
N GLY A 69 -6.86 17.63 -6.99
CA GLY A 69 -5.55 17.13 -6.59
C GLY A 69 -5.51 15.61 -6.62
N ILE A 70 -4.43 15.06 -7.19
CA ILE A 70 -4.22 13.62 -7.25
C ILE A 70 -3.93 13.11 -5.83
N HIS A 71 -4.66 12.07 -5.40
CA HIS A 71 -4.40 11.40 -4.14
C HIS A 71 -3.42 10.23 -4.36
N PRO A 72 -2.42 10.00 -3.50
CA PRO A 72 -1.47 8.88 -3.64
C PRO A 72 -2.12 7.50 -3.60
N VAL A 73 -3.30 7.39 -2.99
CA VAL A 73 -4.17 6.21 -3.07
C VAL A 73 -5.08 6.37 -4.29
N GLU A 74 -4.80 5.58 -5.33
CA GLU A 74 -5.30 5.69 -6.71
C GLU A 74 -6.83 5.87 -6.83
N TYR A 75 -7.62 5.16 -6.02
CA TYR A 75 -9.07 5.17 -6.08
C TYR A 75 -9.73 6.29 -5.27
N ASN A 76 -8.95 7.12 -4.56
CA ASN A 76 -9.50 8.21 -3.74
C ASN A 76 -9.58 9.52 -4.55
N LEU A 77 -10.76 9.77 -5.11
CA LEU A 77 -11.06 10.98 -5.88
C LEU A 77 -11.68 12.05 -4.98
N ALA A 78 -10.88 12.64 -4.10
CA ALA A 78 -11.36 13.68 -3.18
C ALA A 78 -11.80 14.95 -3.94
N LEU A 79 -13.10 15.16 -4.07
CA LEU A 79 -13.67 16.31 -4.80
C LEU A 79 -13.98 17.53 -3.93
N TRP A 80 -13.79 17.47 -2.61
CA TRP A 80 -14.18 18.56 -1.70
C TRP A 80 -13.41 19.88 -1.92
N LYS A 81 -12.26 19.84 -2.60
CA LYS A 81 -11.53 21.05 -3.06
C LYS A 81 -11.71 21.32 -4.55
N THR A 82 -12.54 20.57 -5.27
CA THR A 82 -12.70 20.68 -6.72
C THR A 82 -13.88 21.57 -7.07
N TRP A 83 -13.72 22.49 -8.01
CA TRP A 83 -14.80 23.34 -8.52
C TRP A 83 -14.70 23.52 -10.05
N LEU A 84 -15.76 24.10 -10.64
CA LEU A 84 -15.80 24.47 -12.04
C LEU A 84 -15.68 25.99 -12.18
N ASP A 85 -14.73 26.43 -13.00
CA ASP A 85 -14.63 27.79 -13.50
C ASP A 85 -15.72 27.99 -14.56
N LYS A 86 -16.47 29.09 -14.47
CA LYS A 86 -17.55 29.41 -15.41
C LYS A 86 -17.03 30.06 -16.68
#